data_AF-A0A929ZH25-F1
#
_entry.id   AF-A0A929ZH25-F1
#
_cell.length_a   1.000
_cell.length_b   1.000
_cell.length_c   1.000
_cell.angle_alpha   90.00
_cell.angle_beta   90.00
_cell.angle_gamma   90.00
#
_symmetry.space_group_name_H-M   'P 1'
#
loop_
_entity.id
_entity.type
_entity.pdbx_description
1 polymer ?
#
loop_
_entity_poly.entity_id
_entity_poly.type
_entity_poly.pdbx_seq_one_letter_code
_entity_poly.pdbx_strand_id
1 'polypeptide(L)'
;KAALTLESLGYAIGTIVIIVLIQRLFKGFMGTLSVLLGLVIMTGVAFAMGKTNFSDVGESSWVAVTQPFFFGLPQFSITAIFAMIIVMAVTAVETTGDVFATGEVVGKRIAPRDIANALRADGLSTLLGGVLNSFPYTCFAQNVGLVRLTRVSSRWVVTAAGVFMIVLGLLPKAAAFVAAIPPPVIGGASLAMFANVAVVGIQTLSKVDLRDNRNAVIVSTSIALALLVTFRRDDIVNAMPSWLQIIFGSGVTIGSLTAIILNLLFFHIGREASPDVAVVDGKKINLDDINAMDRDQFVATFSSMFSAHTWPVERAWESRPFASVSELRSSFEDAVLAASPEEAEELIASYTDIVSLVLDGAGDEQASTDTSNLSVGEVTPEEAEELRALAAAYHEKFGRPLIICVDNVVDRKHLLSSGWRRVEHSPAREARFALGEVIDIADLRFDQLVADANPMRAAWDAGFERL
;
A
#
# COMPACT_ATOMS: atom_id res chain seq x y z
N LYS A 1 3.52 36.62 34.62
CA LYS A 1 2.82 35.65 33.75
C LYS A 1 3.34 35.72 32.30
N ALA A 2 3.18 36.85 31.58
CA ALA A 2 3.66 36.97 30.19
C ALA A 2 5.16 36.68 29.97
N ALA A 3 6.06 37.18 30.84
CA ALA A 3 7.49 36.92 30.72
C ALA A 3 7.87 35.43 30.88
N LEU A 4 7.21 34.72 31.81
CA LEU A 4 7.40 33.27 32.01
C LEU A 4 6.86 32.47 30.81
N THR A 5 5.76 32.92 30.20
CA THR A 5 5.22 32.33 28.98
C THR A 5 6.17 32.55 27.80
N LEU A 6 6.73 33.74 27.65
CA LEU A 6 7.70 34.05 26.58
C LEU A 6 9.00 33.25 26.75
N GLU A 7 9.47 33.11 27.99
CA GLU A 7 10.64 32.29 28.31
C GLU A 7 10.38 30.81 27.98
N SER A 8 9.23 30.27 28.40
CA SER A 8 8.83 28.88 28.08
C SER A 8 8.71 28.68 26.56
N LEU A 9 8.12 29.64 25.86
CA LEU A 9 8.02 29.60 24.41
C LEU A 9 9.39 29.67 23.74
N GLY A 10 10.32 30.46 24.29
CA GLY A 10 11.71 30.52 23.85
C GLY A 10 12.42 29.17 23.95
N TYR A 11 12.25 28.44 25.05
CA TYR A 11 12.79 27.07 25.17
C TYR A 11 12.14 26.09 24.19
N ALA A 12 10.82 26.14 24.02
CA ALA A 12 10.11 25.26 23.09
C ALA A 12 10.52 25.51 21.63
N ILE A 13 10.49 26.77 21.19
CA ILE A 13 10.90 27.19 19.84
C ILE A 13 12.39 26.92 19.65
N GLY A 14 13.24 27.23 20.64
CA GLY A 14 14.66 26.93 20.59
C GLY A 14 14.93 25.44 20.37
N THR A 15 14.18 24.57 21.06
CA THR A 15 14.25 23.11 20.86
C THR A 15 13.93 22.73 19.42
N ILE A 16 12.83 23.26 18.87
CA ILE A 16 12.42 23.00 17.48
C ILE A 16 13.48 23.50 16.49
N VAL A 17 13.99 24.72 16.68
CA VAL A 17 15.02 25.31 15.82
C VAL A 17 16.27 24.43 15.81
N ILE A 18 16.72 23.94 16.97
CA ILE A 18 17.87 23.05 17.05
C ILE A 18 17.60 21.73 16.34
N ILE A 19 16.40 21.13 16.53
CA ILE A 19 16.01 19.90 15.83
C ILE A 19 16.09 20.11 14.31
N VAL A 20 15.51 21.19 13.79
CA VAL A 20 15.51 21.52 12.35
C VAL A 20 16.93 21.78 11.85
N LEU A 21 17.75 22.52 12.61
CA LEU A 21 19.14 22.78 12.25
C LEU A 21 19.94 21.49 12.17
N ILE A 22 19.78 20.58 13.13
CA ILE A 22 20.47 19.29 13.11
C ILE A 22 20.02 18.45 11.90
N GLN A 23 18.72 18.40 11.61
CA GLN A 23 18.20 17.68 10.44
C GLN A 23 18.68 18.30 9.12
N ARG A 24 18.87 19.62 9.07
CA ARG A 24 19.38 20.32 7.89
C ARG A 24 20.88 20.09 7.68
N LEU A 25 21.66 20.14 8.75
CA LEU A 25 23.12 20.11 8.70
C LEU A 25 23.68 18.68 8.67
N PHE A 26 23.01 17.73 9.30
CA PHE A 26 23.45 16.34 9.40
C PHE A 26 22.51 15.38 8.65
N LYS A 27 23.09 14.38 7.99
CA LYS A 27 22.36 13.34 7.25
C LYS A 27 22.50 11.97 7.92
N GLY A 28 21.65 11.02 7.54
CA GLY A 28 21.68 9.65 8.05
C GLY A 28 21.33 9.57 9.54
N PHE A 29 22.07 8.75 10.28
CA PHE A 29 21.81 8.44 11.70
C PHE A 29 21.72 9.68 12.60
N MET A 30 22.58 10.67 12.39
CA MET A 30 22.60 11.89 13.21
C MET A 30 21.35 12.76 12.99
N GLY A 31 20.77 12.72 11.78
CA GLY A 31 19.48 13.37 11.49
C GLY A 31 18.33 12.70 12.23
N THR A 32 18.36 11.36 12.37
CA THR A 32 17.38 10.61 13.18
C THR A 32 17.44 10.97 14.66
N LEU A 33 18.64 11.21 15.20
CA LEU A 33 18.83 11.61 16.60
C LEU A 33 18.54 13.09 16.89
N SER A 34 18.10 13.85 15.89
CA SER A 34 17.86 15.30 16.01
C SER A 34 16.97 15.68 17.20
N VAL A 35 15.91 14.93 17.46
CA VAL A 35 15.01 15.17 18.62
C VAL A 35 15.74 14.97 19.93
N LEU A 36 16.47 13.87 20.08
CA LEU A 36 17.26 13.57 21.28
C LEU A 36 18.35 14.63 21.52
N LEU A 37 19.06 15.01 20.46
CA LEU A 37 20.10 16.04 20.54
C LEU A 37 19.50 17.42 20.85
N GLY A 38 18.36 17.76 20.27
CA GLY A 38 17.62 18.98 20.59
C GLY A 38 17.22 19.05 22.07
N LEU A 39 16.71 17.95 22.62
CA LEU A 39 16.43 17.83 24.05
C LEU A 39 17.69 18.02 24.90
N VAL A 40 18.78 17.32 24.58
CA VAL A 40 20.04 17.41 25.34
C VAL A 40 20.60 18.83 25.32
N ILE A 41 20.68 19.45 24.14
CA ILE A 41 21.25 20.79 23.98
C ILE A 41 20.39 21.83 24.71
N MET A 42 19.07 21.83 24.52
CA MET A 42 18.21 22.82 25.17
C MET A 42 18.06 22.60 26.67
N THR A 43 18.13 21.37 27.14
CA THR A 43 18.22 21.09 28.58
C THR A 43 19.53 21.61 29.15
N GLY A 44 20.64 21.46 28.44
CA GLY A 44 21.94 22.04 28.81
C GLY A 44 21.90 23.57 28.87
N VAL A 45 21.23 24.22 27.91
CA VAL A 45 20.99 25.67 27.93
C VAL A 45 20.15 26.06 29.15
N ALA A 46 19.05 25.35 29.40
CA ALA A 46 18.22 25.60 30.57
C ALA A 46 18.99 25.40 31.90
N PHE A 47 19.90 24.42 31.95
CA PHE A 47 20.76 24.20 33.11
C PHE A 47 21.75 25.35 33.31
N ALA A 48 22.42 25.80 32.24
CA ALA A 48 23.34 26.94 32.30
C ALA A 48 22.62 28.25 32.72
N MET A 49 21.33 28.37 32.41
CA MET A 49 20.49 29.49 32.84
C MET A 49 19.87 29.31 34.24
N GLY A 50 20.21 28.23 34.96
CA GLY A 50 19.71 27.95 36.31
C GLY A 50 18.23 27.59 36.36
N LYS A 51 17.65 27.12 35.24
CA LYS A 51 16.22 26.78 35.11
C LYS A 51 15.92 25.30 35.25
N THR A 52 16.94 24.46 35.38
CA THR A 52 16.80 23.06 35.79
C THR A 52 17.88 22.67 36.80
N ASN A 53 17.58 21.66 37.61
CA ASN A 53 18.46 21.11 38.63
C ASN A 53 18.46 19.58 38.51
N PHE A 54 19.63 18.97 38.66
CA PHE A 54 19.84 17.53 38.61
C PHE A 54 20.14 16.91 39.99
N SER A 55 19.89 17.62 41.09
CA SER A 55 20.06 17.11 42.47
C SER A 55 19.39 15.76 42.68
N ASP A 56 18.18 15.60 42.15
CA ASP A 56 17.34 14.41 42.35
C ASP A 56 17.93 13.17 41.66
N VAL A 57 18.81 13.37 40.66
CA VAL A 57 19.58 12.29 40.02
C VAL A 57 20.67 11.75 40.97
N GLY A 58 21.21 12.61 41.83
CA GLY A 58 22.16 12.23 42.88
C GLY A 58 21.49 11.44 44.01
N GLU A 59 20.27 11.83 44.38
CA GLU A 59 19.50 11.27 45.49
C GLU A 59 18.75 9.98 45.13
N SER A 60 18.46 9.76 43.84
CA SER A 60 17.74 8.57 43.38
C SER A 60 18.56 7.28 43.51
N SER A 61 17.86 6.18 43.83
CA SER A 61 18.47 4.86 43.95
C SER A 61 19.00 4.36 42.61
N TRP A 62 20.03 3.51 42.67
CA TRP A 62 20.64 2.93 41.47
C TRP A 62 19.75 1.91 40.78
N VAL A 63 19.01 1.11 41.55
CA VAL A 63 18.10 0.09 41.02
C VAL A 63 16.77 0.16 41.79
N ALA A 64 15.66 0.13 41.07
CA ALA A 64 14.34 -0.13 41.64
C ALA A 64 13.53 -1.03 40.70
N VAL A 65 12.72 -1.90 41.29
CA VAL A 65 11.83 -2.79 40.55
C VAL A 65 10.41 -2.27 40.68
N THR A 66 9.72 -2.13 39.55
CA THR A 66 8.31 -1.74 39.52
C THR A 66 7.47 -2.80 40.23
N GLN A 67 6.77 -2.42 41.29
CA GLN A 67 5.93 -3.35 42.05
C GLN A 67 4.67 -3.67 41.23
N PRO A 68 4.38 -4.95 40.95
CA PRO A 68 3.11 -5.33 40.34
C PRO A 68 1.95 -4.84 41.20
N PHE A 69 0.91 -4.31 40.57
CA PHE A 69 -0.31 -3.83 41.25
C PHE A 69 -0.04 -2.77 42.34
N PHE A 70 0.93 -1.88 42.10
CA PHE A 70 1.29 -0.79 43.01
C PHE A 70 0.08 0.08 43.38
N PHE A 71 -0.84 0.32 42.44
CA PHE A 71 -2.07 1.08 42.69
C PHE A 71 -3.24 0.24 43.24
N GLY A 72 -3.03 -1.06 43.50
CA GLY A 72 -4.03 -1.99 44.00
C GLY A 72 -4.45 -3.06 42.98
N LEU A 73 -5.31 -3.98 43.42
CA LEU A 73 -5.82 -5.06 42.58
C LEU A 73 -6.77 -4.53 41.47
N PRO A 74 -6.82 -5.18 40.30
CA PRO A 74 -7.69 -4.78 39.20
C PRO A 74 -9.16 -4.75 39.62
N GLN A 75 -9.83 -3.62 39.35
CA GLN A 75 -11.28 -3.49 39.52
C GLN A 75 -11.99 -3.63 38.18
N PHE A 76 -12.94 -4.57 38.11
CA PHE A 76 -13.69 -4.86 36.89
C PHE A 76 -14.98 -4.06 36.86
N SER A 77 -14.95 -2.94 36.14
CA SER A 77 -16.16 -2.18 35.81
C SER A 77 -16.64 -2.57 34.42
N ILE A 78 -17.88 -3.04 34.31
CA ILE A 78 -18.50 -3.42 33.02
C ILE A 78 -18.40 -2.26 32.02
N THR A 79 -18.68 -1.05 32.48
CA THR A 79 -18.57 0.18 31.69
C THR A 79 -17.16 0.41 31.15
N ALA A 80 -16.14 0.30 31.99
CA ALA A 80 -14.75 0.49 31.58
C ALA A 80 -14.29 -0.63 30.62
N ILE A 81 -14.75 -1.87 30.83
CA ILE A 81 -14.45 -3.00 29.95
C ILE A 81 -15.00 -2.73 28.53
N PHE A 82 -16.26 -2.33 28.39
CA PHE A 82 -16.82 -2.02 27.07
C PHE A 82 -16.09 -0.87 26.37
N ALA A 83 -15.78 0.20 27.11
CA ALA A 83 -15.02 1.30 26.54
C ALA A 83 -13.62 0.85 26.09
N MET A 84 -12.93 0.05 26.91
CA MET A 84 -11.61 -0.49 26.58
C MET A 84 -11.64 -1.46 25.41
N ILE A 85 -12.71 -2.25 25.20
CA ILE A 85 -12.86 -3.10 24.01
C ILE A 85 -12.84 -2.25 22.73
N ILE A 86 -13.53 -1.11 22.74
CA ILE A 86 -13.55 -0.20 21.59
C ILE A 86 -12.17 0.42 21.36
N VAL A 87 -11.49 0.86 22.43
CA VAL A 87 -10.11 1.36 22.32
C VAL A 87 -9.18 0.30 21.74
N MET A 88 -9.23 -0.93 22.27
CA MET A 88 -8.40 -2.04 21.79
C MET A 88 -8.73 -2.43 20.34
N ALA A 89 -9.97 -2.29 19.88
CA ALA A 89 -10.32 -2.51 18.47
C ALA A 89 -9.66 -1.47 17.56
N VAL A 90 -9.61 -0.20 17.97
CA VAL A 90 -8.89 0.86 17.25
C VAL A 90 -7.38 0.56 17.21
N THR A 91 -6.81 0.19 18.36
CA THR A 91 -5.39 -0.21 18.47
C THR A 91 -5.06 -1.43 17.59
N ALA A 92 -5.98 -2.38 17.47
CA ALA A 92 -5.80 -3.55 16.61
C ALA A 92 -5.75 -3.16 15.12
N VAL A 93 -6.57 -2.20 14.69
CA VAL A 93 -6.53 -1.65 13.32
C VAL A 93 -5.21 -0.93 13.07
N GLU A 94 -4.75 -0.11 14.02
CA GLU A 94 -3.45 0.59 13.97
C GLU A 94 -2.29 -0.41 13.86
N THR A 95 -2.24 -1.39 14.76
CA THR A 95 -1.21 -2.45 14.75
C THR A 95 -1.21 -3.23 13.45
N THR A 96 -2.39 -3.52 12.88
CA THR A 96 -2.50 -4.19 11.58
C THR A 96 -1.89 -3.34 10.46
N GLY A 97 -2.19 -2.04 10.43
CA GLY A 97 -1.60 -1.09 9.50
C GLY A 97 -0.07 -1.03 9.61
N ASP A 98 0.46 -0.99 10.83
CA ASP A 98 1.90 -0.99 11.10
C ASP A 98 2.60 -2.28 10.65
N VAL A 99 1.95 -3.44 10.80
CA VAL A 99 2.46 -4.72 10.30
C VAL A 99 2.56 -4.70 8.77
N PHE A 100 1.53 -4.19 8.08
CA PHE A 100 1.58 -4.04 6.62
C PHE A 100 2.65 -3.05 6.17
N ALA A 101 2.72 -1.87 6.80
CA ALA A 101 3.74 -0.87 6.51
C ALA A 101 5.16 -1.42 6.74
N THR A 102 5.34 -2.21 7.81
CA THR A 102 6.61 -2.89 8.07
C THR A 102 6.91 -3.94 7.01
N GLY A 103 5.92 -4.75 6.62
CA GLY A 103 6.03 -5.75 5.55
C GLY A 103 6.49 -5.16 4.23
N GLU A 104 5.90 -4.04 3.83
CA GLU A 104 6.27 -3.27 2.63
C GLU A 104 7.72 -2.78 2.72
N VAL A 105 8.11 -2.18 3.86
CA VAL A 105 9.47 -1.67 4.05
C VAL A 105 10.54 -2.77 4.02
N VAL A 106 10.21 -3.98 4.49
CA VAL A 106 11.17 -5.11 4.52
C VAL A 106 11.04 -6.07 3.33
N GLY A 107 10.13 -5.80 2.39
CA GLY A 107 9.88 -6.66 1.23
C GLY A 107 9.29 -8.04 1.59
N LYS A 108 8.47 -8.12 2.65
CA LYS A 108 7.81 -9.36 3.09
C LYS A 108 6.30 -9.26 2.88
N ARG A 109 5.74 -10.22 2.12
CA ARG A 109 4.29 -10.44 2.05
C ARG A 109 3.73 -10.83 3.42
N ILE A 110 2.77 -10.06 3.92
CA ILE A 110 2.13 -10.29 5.22
C ILE A 110 1.04 -11.36 5.09
N ALA A 111 1.10 -12.39 5.92
CA ALA A 111 0.08 -13.43 6.01
C ALA A 111 -0.86 -13.18 7.21
N PRO A 112 -2.09 -13.73 7.22
CA PRO A 112 -3.02 -13.61 8.35
C PRO A 112 -2.42 -14.05 9.70
N ARG A 113 -1.51 -15.03 9.68
CA ARG A 113 -0.80 -15.48 10.87
C ARG A 113 0.15 -14.43 11.44
N ASP A 114 0.76 -13.60 10.61
CA ASP A 114 1.64 -12.51 11.07
C ASP A 114 0.83 -11.46 11.85
N ILE A 115 -0.34 -11.09 11.32
CA ILE A 115 -1.28 -10.16 11.98
C ILE A 115 -1.74 -10.75 13.32
N ALA A 116 -2.15 -12.02 13.34
CA ALA A 116 -2.58 -12.69 14.58
C ALA A 116 -1.46 -12.74 15.64
N ASN A 117 -0.21 -12.96 15.24
CA ASN A 117 0.93 -12.95 16.16
C ASN A 117 1.21 -11.54 16.71
N ALA A 118 1.12 -10.50 15.87
CA ALA A 118 1.30 -9.12 16.29
C ALA A 118 0.24 -8.69 17.31
N LEU A 119 -1.04 -8.97 17.02
CA LEU A 119 -2.15 -8.66 17.94
C LEU A 119 -2.06 -9.43 19.26
N ARG A 120 -1.56 -10.67 19.25
CA ARG A 120 -1.30 -11.43 20.50
C ARG A 120 -0.18 -10.80 21.32
N ALA A 121 0.90 -10.35 20.68
CA ALA A 121 2.00 -9.69 21.35
C ALA A 121 1.55 -8.34 21.95
N ASP A 122 0.72 -7.60 21.22
CA ASP A 122 0.15 -6.32 21.65
C ASP A 122 -0.84 -6.47 22.83
N GLY A 123 -1.71 -7.47 22.77
CA GLY A 123 -2.60 -7.80 23.88
C GLY A 123 -1.83 -8.25 25.13
N LEU A 124 -0.79 -9.07 24.95
CA LEU A 124 0.06 -9.52 26.05
C LEU A 124 0.87 -8.37 26.67
N SER A 125 1.45 -7.49 25.85
CA SER A 125 2.20 -6.33 26.35
C SER A 125 1.28 -5.39 27.12
N THR A 126 0.06 -5.14 26.63
CA THR A 126 -0.96 -4.31 27.30
C THR A 126 -1.39 -4.93 28.64
N LEU A 127 -1.58 -6.25 28.70
CA LEU A 127 -1.88 -6.94 29.95
C LEU A 127 -0.73 -6.80 30.96
N LEU A 128 0.51 -7.03 30.53
CA LEU A 128 1.70 -6.84 31.37
C LEU A 128 1.83 -5.39 31.82
N GLY A 129 1.51 -4.44 30.95
CA GLY A 129 1.43 -3.01 31.25
C GLY A 129 0.47 -2.75 32.41
N GLY A 130 -0.75 -3.26 32.34
CA GLY A 130 -1.73 -3.13 33.43
C GLY A 130 -1.24 -3.72 34.76
N VAL A 131 -0.60 -4.89 34.73
CA VAL A 131 0.02 -5.51 35.92
C VAL A 131 1.14 -4.64 36.50
N LEU A 132 1.94 -4.02 35.64
CA LEU A 132 3.06 -3.15 36.02
C LEU A 132 2.68 -1.66 36.11
N ASN A 133 1.39 -1.34 36.20
CA ASN A 133 0.85 0.01 36.42
C ASN A 133 1.05 1.01 35.26
N SER A 134 1.04 0.52 34.03
CA SER A 134 1.18 1.31 32.80
C SER A 134 -0.13 1.36 32.00
N PHE A 135 -0.10 2.19 30.96
CA PHE A 135 -1.15 2.35 29.96
C PHE A 135 -1.06 1.28 28.86
N PRO A 136 -2.14 1.09 28.06
CA PRO A 136 -2.12 0.24 26.88
C PRO A 136 -1.00 0.61 25.90
N TYR A 137 -0.43 -0.40 25.26
CA TYR A 137 0.64 -0.24 24.28
C TYR A 137 0.11 -0.50 22.87
N THR A 138 0.86 -0.02 21.88
CA THR A 138 0.62 -0.24 20.45
C THR A 138 1.95 -0.25 19.71
N CYS A 139 1.95 -0.73 18.46
CA CYS A 139 3.10 -0.63 17.59
C CYS A 139 3.43 0.85 17.30
N PHE A 140 4.72 1.17 17.21
CA PHE A 140 5.17 2.55 17.02
C PHE A 140 5.55 2.79 15.55
N ALA A 141 4.63 3.37 14.78
CA ALA A 141 4.78 3.63 13.35
C ALA A 141 6.07 4.37 12.95
N GLN A 142 6.64 5.20 13.83
CA GLN A 142 7.90 5.91 13.60
C GLN A 142 9.08 4.94 13.41
N ASN A 143 9.05 3.78 14.07
CA ASN A 143 10.10 2.77 13.92
C ASN A 143 10.09 2.16 12.51
N VAL A 144 8.92 2.05 11.87
CA VAL A 144 8.80 1.62 10.47
C VAL A 144 9.54 2.57 9.55
N GLY A 145 9.35 3.87 9.75
CA GLY A 145 10.09 4.92 9.03
C GLY A 145 11.61 4.83 9.24
N LEU A 146 12.05 4.47 10.44
CA LEU A 146 13.47 4.29 10.74
C LEU A 146 14.09 3.08 10.02
N VAL A 147 13.37 1.96 9.94
CA VAL A 147 13.83 0.78 9.17
C VAL A 147 14.02 1.15 7.70
N ARG A 148 13.10 1.94 7.12
CA ARG A 148 13.21 2.43 5.73
C ARG A 148 14.47 3.29 5.51
N LEU A 149 14.80 4.15 6.47
CA LEU A 149 15.97 5.04 6.38
C LEU A 149 17.30 4.32 6.62
N THR A 150 17.34 3.43 7.60
CA THR A 150 18.56 2.71 8.01
C THR A 150 18.85 1.49 7.12
N ARG A 151 17.82 0.97 6.44
CA ARG A 151 17.85 -0.31 5.70
C ARG A 151 18.23 -1.50 6.58
N VAL A 152 18.04 -1.39 7.90
CA VAL A 152 18.30 -2.48 8.85
C VAL A 152 16.98 -3.09 9.31
N SER A 153 16.62 -4.23 8.74
CA SER A 153 15.38 -4.98 9.04
C SER A 153 15.56 -6.11 10.06
N SER A 154 16.73 -6.19 10.71
CA SER A 154 17.05 -7.26 11.66
C SER A 154 16.22 -7.14 12.94
N ARG A 155 15.46 -8.19 13.26
CA ARG A 155 14.68 -8.29 14.51
C ARG A 155 15.52 -8.12 15.78
N TRP A 156 16.81 -8.50 15.71
CA TRP A 156 17.72 -8.44 16.86
C TRP A 156 18.01 -7.00 17.31
N VAL A 157 17.92 -6.02 16.41
CA VAL A 157 18.04 -4.60 16.77
C VAL A 157 16.89 -4.20 17.69
N VAL A 158 15.68 -4.60 17.35
CA VAL A 158 14.48 -4.32 18.15
C VAL A 158 14.51 -5.09 19.47
N THR A 159 14.94 -6.36 19.46
CA THR A 159 15.12 -7.15 20.69
C THR A 159 16.14 -6.50 21.63
N ALA A 160 17.29 -6.06 21.12
CA ALA A 160 18.30 -5.38 21.92
C ALA A 160 17.77 -4.05 22.48
N ALA A 161 17.06 -3.27 21.67
CA ALA A 161 16.39 -2.05 22.13
C ALA A 161 15.40 -2.32 23.28
N GLY A 162 14.61 -3.39 23.17
CA GLY A 162 13.72 -3.83 24.24
C GLY A 162 14.46 -4.19 25.53
N VAL A 163 15.58 -4.93 25.43
CA VAL A 163 16.43 -5.24 26.58
C VAL A 163 17.02 -3.97 27.20
N PHE A 164 17.49 -3.02 26.39
CA PHE A 164 17.97 -1.73 26.90
C PHE A 164 16.87 -0.95 27.62
N MET A 165 15.64 -0.95 27.09
CA MET A 165 14.49 -0.30 27.74
C MET A 165 14.12 -0.96 29.06
N ILE A 166 14.19 -2.29 29.16
CA ILE A 166 13.99 -3.01 30.43
C ILE A 166 15.06 -2.59 31.44
N VAL A 167 16.34 -2.57 31.03
CA VAL A 167 17.44 -2.14 31.91
C VAL A 167 17.25 -0.69 32.36
N LEU A 168 16.94 0.23 31.45
CA LEU A 168 16.68 1.63 31.78
C LEU A 168 15.48 1.80 32.71
N GLY A 169 14.43 0.99 32.54
CA GLY A 169 13.26 0.98 33.43
C GLY A 169 13.58 0.55 34.87
N LEU A 170 14.65 -0.22 35.08
CA LEU A 170 15.14 -0.61 36.40
C LEU A 170 16.04 0.45 37.06
N LEU A 171 16.36 1.55 36.36
CA LEU A 171 17.28 2.61 36.82
C LEU A 171 16.50 3.90 37.12
N PRO A 172 16.08 4.15 38.38
CA PRO A 172 15.41 5.39 38.77
C PRO A 172 16.18 6.66 38.41
N LYS A 173 17.52 6.59 38.36
CA LYS A 173 18.36 7.69 37.89
C LYS A 173 18.05 8.12 36.46
N ALA A 174 17.75 7.17 35.57
CA ALA A 174 17.36 7.48 34.20
C ALA A 174 16.01 8.22 34.19
N ALA A 175 15.05 7.78 35.02
CA ALA A 175 13.77 8.47 35.19
C ALA A 175 13.95 9.88 35.78
N ALA A 176 14.81 10.05 36.79
CA ALA A 176 15.12 11.35 37.39
C ALA A 176 15.78 12.31 36.38
N PHE A 177 16.65 11.80 35.51
CA PHE A 177 17.23 12.59 34.43
C PHE A 177 16.18 13.10 33.45
N VAL A 178 15.24 12.25 33.05
CA VAL A 178 14.12 12.64 32.18
C VAL A 178 13.19 13.63 32.89
N ALA A 179 12.92 13.43 34.19
CA ALA A 179 12.10 14.34 35.00
C ALA A 179 12.73 15.73 35.20
N ALA A 180 14.06 15.83 35.14
CA ALA A 180 14.78 17.10 35.19
C ALA A 180 14.70 17.90 33.88
N ILE A 181 14.22 17.32 32.78
CA ILE A 181 14.05 18.05 31.53
C ILE A 181 12.92 19.07 31.69
N PRO A 182 13.15 20.37 31.43
CA PRO A 182 12.11 21.39 31.55
C PRO A 182 10.88 21.06 30.66
N PRO A 183 9.66 21.19 31.19
CA PRO A 183 8.43 20.93 30.43
C PRO A 183 8.34 21.67 29.08
N PRO A 184 8.78 22.93 28.94
CA PRO A 184 8.76 23.61 27.64
C PRO A 184 9.71 23.00 26.60
N VAL A 185 10.85 22.43 27.02
CA VAL A 185 11.81 21.73 26.15
C VAL A 185 11.20 20.41 25.65
N ILE A 186 10.59 19.64 26.56
CA ILE A 186 9.82 18.44 26.19
C ILE A 186 8.69 18.81 25.24
N GLY A 187 7.96 19.89 25.52
CA GLY A 187 6.86 20.36 24.68
C GLY A 187 7.30 20.66 23.24
N GLY A 188 8.45 21.32 23.06
CA GLY A 188 9.02 21.58 21.74
C GLY A 188 9.42 20.31 20.99
N ALA A 189 10.09 19.36 21.66
CA ALA A 189 10.45 18.08 21.07
C ALA A 189 9.23 17.22 20.72
N SER A 190 8.25 17.13 21.63
CA SER A 190 6.98 16.43 21.42
C SER A 190 6.20 17.01 20.24
N LEU A 191 6.15 18.34 20.09
CA LEU A 191 5.49 18.98 18.95
C LEU A 191 6.13 18.53 17.61
N ALA A 192 7.46 18.51 17.54
CA ALA A 192 8.17 18.02 16.35
C ALA A 192 7.87 16.54 16.07
N MET A 193 7.83 15.69 17.10
CA MET A 193 7.51 14.26 16.96
C MET A 193 6.06 14.03 16.51
N PHE A 194 5.08 14.72 17.13
CA PHE A 194 3.67 14.60 16.77
C PHE A 194 3.37 15.15 15.38
N ALA A 195 4.03 16.24 14.97
CA ALA A 195 3.93 16.74 13.60
C ALA A 195 4.39 15.71 12.58
N ASN A 196 5.46 14.96 12.87
CA ASN A 196 5.92 13.88 12.01
C ASN A 196 4.91 12.72 11.93
N VAL A 197 4.23 12.38 13.02
CA VAL A 197 3.14 11.38 13.01
C VAL A 197 2.01 11.80 12.08
N ALA A 198 1.61 13.08 12.12
CA ALA A 198 0.59 13.60 11.21
C ALA A 198 1.02 13.48 9.73
N VAL A 199 2.30 13.76 9.43
CA VAL A 199 2.85 13.59 8.06
C VAL A 199 2.81 12.13 7.62
N VAL A 200 3.17 11.19 8.49
CA VAL A 200 3.06 9.74 8.19
C VAL A 200 1.61 9.36 7.93
N GLY A 201 0.66 9.87 8.72
CA GLY A 201 -0.78 9.67 8.46
C GLY A 201 -1.21 10.18 7.08
N ILE A 202 -0.76 11.37 6.67
CA ILE A 202 -1.03 11.92 5.32
C ILE A 202 -0.41 11.04 4.23
N GLN A 203 0.82 10.56 4.42
CA GLN A 203 1.47 9.65 3.48
C GLN A 203 0.70 8.34 3.34
N THR A 204 0.19 7.77 4.44
CA THR A 204 -0.67 6.58 4.38
C THR A 204 -1.96 6.87 3.62
N LEU A 205 -2.61 8.01 3.87
CA LEU A 205 -3.82 8.41 3.15
C LEU A 205 -3.58 8.67 1.65
N SER A 206 -2.39 9.13 1.26
CA SER A 206 -2.06 9.34 -0.16
C SER A 206 -2.00 8.05 -0.99
N LYS A 207 -2.00 6.88 -0.34
CA LYS A 207 -2.09 5.58 -1.02
C LYS A 207 -3.51 5.21 -1.44
N VAL A 208 -4.53 5.90 -0.93
CA VAL A 208 -5.94 5.63 -1.21
C VAL A 208 -6.41 6.50 -2.38
N ASP A 209 -7.21 5.96 -3.29
CA ASP A 209 -7.88 6.76 -4.31
C ASP A 209 -8.98 7.63 -3.68
N LEU A 210 -8.64 8.89 -3.39
CA LEU A 210 -9.56 9.90 -2.86
C LEU A 210 -10.47 10.51 -3.95
N ARG A 211 -10.36 10.09 -5.21
CA ARG A 211 -11.31 10.47 -6.28
C ARG A 211 -12.59 9.63 -6.20
N ASP A 212 -12.52 8.44 -5.59
CA ASP A 212 -13.72 7.71 -5.19
C ASP A 212 -14.44 8.50 -4.09
N ASN A 213 -15.67 8.92 -4.39
CA ASN A 213 -16.49 9.69 -3.47
C ASN A 213 -16.72 8.95 -2.13
N ARG A 214 -16.78 7.61 -2.13
CA ARG A 214 -16.93 6.81 -0.90
C ARG A 214 -15.71 6.97 0.00
N ASN A 215 -14.51 6.80 -0.55
CA ASN A 215 -13.26 6.99 0.18
C ASN A 215 -13.13 8.43 0.70
N ALA A 216 -13.44 9.41 -0.15
CA ALA A 216 -13.41 10.82 0.23
C ALA A 216 -14.37 11.14 1.40
N VAL A 217 -15.59 10.61 1.38
CA VAL A 217 -16.57 10.77 2.45
C VAL A 217 -16.11 10.10 3.74
N ILE A 218 -15.57 8.89 3.67
CA ILE A 218 -15.03 8.17 4.85
C ILE A 218 -13.94 9.02 5.51
N VAL A 219 -12.94 9.45 4.75
CA VAL A 219 -11.80 10.21 5.27
C VAL A 219 -12.23 11.57 5.82
N SER A 220 -12.99 12.35 5.03
CA SER A 220 -13.40 13.70 5.43
C SER A 220 -14.29 13.71 6.68
N THR A 221 -15.28 12.81 6.75
CA THR A 221 -16.19 12.72 7.90
C THR A 221 -15.45 12.27 9.16
N SER A 222 -14.55 11.30 9.03
CA SER A 222 -13.77 10.79 10.16
C SER A 222 -12.84 11.86 10.75
N ILE A 223 -12.15 12.63 9.90
CA ILE A 223 -11.31 13.75 10.33
C ILE A 223 -12.17 14.85 10.96
N ALA A 224 -13.30 15.21 10.33
CA ALA A 224 -14.19 16.25 10.83
C ALA A 224 -14.74 15.93 12.23
N LEU A 225 -15.21 14.70 12.45
CA LEU A 225 -15.72 14.27 13.75
C LEU A 225 -14.61 14.16 14.80
N ALA A 226 -13.42 13.67 14.43
CA ALA A 226 -12.27 13.65 15.33
C ALA A 226 -11.90 15.05 15.83
N LEU A 227 -11.84 16.03 14.91
CA LEU A 227 -11.53 17.42 15.24
C LEU A 227 -12.65 18.09 16.04
N LEU A 228 -13.91 17.82 15.73
CA LEU A 228 -15.06 18.32 16.48
C LEU A 228 -14.96 17.92 17.95
N VAL A 229 -14.73 16.63 18.22
CA VAL A 229 -14.59 16.10 19.58
C VAL A 229 -13.36 16.67 20.28
N THR A 230 -12.27 16.89 19.54
CA THR A 230 -11.05 17.48 20.10
C THR A 230 -11.24 18.95 20.50
N PHE A 231 -11.93 19.75 19.68
CA PHE A 231 -12.12 21.19 19.92
C PHE A 231 -13.29 21.55 20.86
N ARG A 232 -14.22 20.62 21.06
CA ARG A 232 -15.40 20.78 21.94
C ARG A 232 -15.47 19.68 23.00
N ARG A 233 -14.31 19.19 23.44
CA ARG A 233 -14.19 18.07 24.37
C ARG A 233 -15.06 18.25 25.61
N ASP A 234 -14.90 19.37 26.31
CA ASP A 234 -15.58 19.58 27.60
C ASP A 234 -17.11 19.62 27.43
N ASP A 235 -17.60 20.31 26.40
CA ASP A 235 -19.05 20.39 26.10
C ASP A 235 -19.63 19.02 25.74
N ILE A 236 -18.94 18.26 24.88
CA ILE A 236 -19.40 16.96 24.40
C ILE A 236 -19.34 15.91 25.51
N VAL A 237 -18.23 15.83 26.26
CA VAL A 237 -18.04 14.85 27.33
C VAL A 237 -19.07 15.10 28.45
N ASN A 238 -19.30 16.37 28.84
CA ASN A 238 -20.26 16.69 29.89
C ASN A 238 -21.71 16.43 29.49
N ALA A 239 -22.03 16.49 28.19
CA ALA A 239 -23.36 16.14 27.67
C ALA A 239 -23.60 14.63 27.56
N MET A 240 -22.54 13.80 27.59
CA MET A 240 -22.62 12.36 27.41
C MET A 240 -22.77 11.59 28.74
N PRO A 241 -23.50 10.46 28.75
CA PRO A 241 -23.49 9.51 29.87
C PRO A 241 -22.07 9.06 30.23
N SER A 242 -21.84 8.76 31.52
CA SER A 242 -20.51 8.40 32.06
C SER A 242 -19.79 7.28 31.30
N TRP A 243 -20.53 6.33 30.71
CA TRP A 243 -19.95 5.25 29.91
C TRP A 243 -19.46 5.70 28.53
N LEU A 244 -20.08 6.72 27.94
CA LEU A 244 -19.68 7.30 26.65
C LEU A 244 -18.54 8.31 26.78
N GLN A 245 -18.34 8.87 27.97
CA GLN A 245 -17.30 9.87 28.22
C GLN A 245 -15.88 9.36 27.91
N ILE A 246 -15.63 8.06 28.04
CA ILE A 246 -14.33 7.46 27.69
C ILE A 246 -14.10 7.48 26.17
N ILE A 247 -15.16 7.22 25.39
CA ILE A 247 -15.11 7.16 23.93
C ILE A 247 -15.06 8.58 23.35
N PHE A 248 -15.98 9.45 23.79
CA PHE A 248 -16.08 10.84 23.37
C PHE A 248 -15.04 11.75 24.04
N GLY A 249 -14.21 11.21 24.93
CA GLY A 249 -13.08 11.91 25.54
C GLY A 249 -11.83 11.98 24.63
N SER A 250 -11.83 11.25 23.52
CA SER A 250 -10.72 11.16 22.57
C SER A 250 -11.21 11.35 21.13
N GLY A 251 -10.70 12.39 20.46
CA GLY A 251 -10.98 12.61 19.04
C GLY A 251 -10.47 11.48 18.15
N VAL A 252 -9.35 10.85 18.51
CA VAL A 252 -8.78 9.71 17.76
C VAL A 252 -9.78 8.55 17.75
N THR A 253 -10.35 8.20 18.90
CA THR A 253 -11.31 7.09 19.02
C THR A 253 -12.53 7.31 18.14
N ILE A 254 -13.10 8.52 18.17
CA ILE A 254 -14.28 8.87 17.36
C ILE A 254 -13.95 8.89 15.87
N GLY A 255 -12.80 9.43 15.48
CA GLY A 255 -12.33 9.41 14.10
C GLY A 255 -12.20 7.99 13.56
N SER A 256 -11.48 7.12 14.29
CA SER A 256 -11.28 5.73 13.90
C SER A 256 -12.59 4.94 13.86
N LEU A 257 -13.47 5.12 14.85
CA LEU A 257 -14.77 4.44 14.86
C LEU A 257 -15.65 4.87 13.69
N THR A 258 -15.67 6.17 13.38
CA THR A 258 -16.37 6.70 12.21
C THR A 258 -15.82 6.07 10.93
N ALA A 259 -14.50 6.02 10.77
CA ALA A 259 -13.87 5.44 9.59
C ALA A 259 -14.26 3.96 9.41
N ILE A 260 -14.21 3.18 10.49
CA ILE A 260 -14.59 1.76 10.49
C ILE A 260 -16.07 1.60 10.12
N ILE A 261 -16.97 2.34 10.77
CA ILE A 261 -18.41 2.24 10.52
C ILE A 261 -18.76 2.62 9.08
N LEU A 262 -18.21 3.73 8.58
CA LEU A 262 -18.46 4.17 7.21
C LEU A 262 -17.85 3.20 6.19
N ASN A 263 -16.66 2.64 6.47
CA ASN A 263 -16.06 1.62 5.62
C ASN A 263 -16.92 0.35 5.56
N LEU A 264 -17.48 -0.08 6.69
CA LEU A 264 -18.43 -1.20 6.71
C LEU A 264 -19.70 -0.87 5.90
N LEU A 265 -20.26 0.32 6.09
CA LEU A 265 -21.47 0.75 5.38
C LEU A 265 -21.27 0.88 3.86
N PHE A 266 -20.14 1.41 3.39
CA PHE A 266 -19.92 1.66 1.96
C PHE A 266 -19.34 0.46 1.21
N PHE A 267 -18.60 -0.42 1.88
CA PHE A 267 -17.88 -1.51 1.20
C PHE A 267 -18.30 -2.92 1.63
N HIS A 268 -18.96 -3.10 2.77
CA HIS A 268 -19.29 -4.42 3.30
C HIS A 268 -20.80 -4.66 3.49
N ILE A 269 -21.61 -3.61 3.43
CA ILE A 269 -23.07 -3.68 3.57
C ILE A 269 -23.70 -3.24 2.25
N GLY A 270 -24.30 -4.17 1.53
CA GLY A 270 -24.91 -3.93 0.22
C GLY A 270 -24.34 -4.84 -0.87
N ARG A 271 -24.77 -4.64 -2.11
CA ARG A 271 -24.22 -5.34 -3.28
C ARG A 271 -22.83 -4.77 -3.55
N GLU A 272 -21.80 -5.61 -3.52
CA GLU A 272 -20.44 -5.18 -3.89
C GLU A 272 -20.49 -4.53 -5.26
N ALA A 273 -19.95 -3.30 -5.37
CA ALA A 273 -19.93 -2.60 -6.64
C ALA A 273 -19.06 -3.41 -7.60
N SER A 274 -19.67 -3.85 -8.71
CA SER A 274 -18.98 -4.62 -9.73
C SER A 274 -17.73 -3.86 -10.22
N PRO A 275 -16.60 -4.55 -10.40
CA PRO A 275 -15.35 -3.92 -10.81
C PRO A 275 -15.50 -3.25 -12.19
N ASP A 276 -14.86 -2.09 -12.35
CA ASP A 276 -14.73 -1.41 -13.65
C ASP A 276 -13.85 -2.27 -14.58
N VAL A 277 -14.31 -2.49 -15.82
CA VAL A 277 -13.66 -3.40 -16.80
C VAL A 277 -13.26 -2.69 -18.09
N ALA A 278 -14.02 -1.68 -18.52
CA ALA A 278 -13.73 -0.95 -19.75
C ALA A 278 -14.16 0.53 -19.65
N VAL A 279 -13.67 1.35 -20.58
CA VAL A 279 -14.14 2.73 -20.78
C VAL A 279 -14.74 2.83 -22.18
N VAL A 280 -16.03 3.17 -22.27
CA VAL A 280 -16.71 3.41 -23.56
C VAL A 280 -17.25 4.83 -23.54
N ASP A 281 -16.93 5.62 -24.58
CA ASP A 281 -17.29 7.04 -24.70
C ASP A 281 -16.93 7.89 -23.46
N GLY A 282 -15.80 7.57 -22.80
CA GLY A 282 -15.34 8.25 -21.59
C GLY A 282 -16.10 7.89 -20.31
N LYS A 283 -17.00 6.91 -20.36
CA LYS A 283 -17.68 6.36 -19.17
C LYS A 283 -17.09 5.02 -18.78
N LYS A 284 -16.83 4.86 -17.48
CA LYS A 284 -16.43 3.57 -16.91
C LYS A 284 -17.62 2.61 -16.94
N ILE A 285 -17.38 1.42 -17.47
CA ILE A 285 -18.33 0.32 -17.54
C ILE A 285 -17.87 -0.75 -16.55
N ASN A 286 -18.77 -1.17 -15.67
CA ASN A 286 -18.50 -2.23 -14.71
C ASN A 286 -19.01 -3.60 -15.18
N LEU A 287 -18.66 -4.67 -14.45
CA LEU A 287 -19.07 -6.04 -14.77
C LEU A 287 -20.60 -6.23 -14.79
N ASP A 288 -21.37 -5.51 -13.96
CA ASP A 288 -22.83 -5.58 -13.97
C ASP A 288 -23.40 -4.97 -15.26
N ASP A 289 -22.83 -3.85 -15.71
CA ASP A 289 -23.18 -3.22 -16.99
C ASP A 289 -22.86 -4.15 -18.16
N ILE A 290 -21.71 -4.83 -18.14
CA ILE A 290 -21.32 -5.84 -19.15
C ILE A 290 -22.32 -7.00 -19.20
N ASN A 291 -22.74 -7.50 -18.04
CA ASN A 291 -23.75 -8.55 -17.96
C ASN A 291 -25.13 -8.09 -18.49
N ALA A 292 -25.41 -6.79 -18.49
CA ALA A 292 -26.65 -6.21 -18.98
C ALA A 292 -26.61 -5.80 -20.47
N MET A 293 -25.43 -5.73 -21.10
CA MET A 293 -25.28 -5.35 -22.51
C MET A 293 -26.05 -6.28 -23.46
N ASP A 294 -26.52 -5.73 -24.58
CA ASP A 294 -26.92 -6.55 -25.72
C ASP A 294 -25.68 -7.10 -26.46
N ARG A 295 -25.90 -7.94 -27.48
CA ARG A 295 -24.80 -8.58 -28.22
C ARG A 295 -23.94 -7.57 -28.97
N ASP A 296 -24.57 -6.59 -29.60
CA ASP A 296 -23.88 -5.61 -30.44
C ASP A 296 -23.01 -4.67 -29.59
N GLN A 297 -23.51 -4.24 -28.42
CA GLN A 297 -22.75 -3.43 -27.47
C GLN A 297 -21.55 -4.17 -26.89
N PHE A 298 -21.72 -5.44 -26.50
CA PHE A 298 -20.63 -6.24 -25.96
C PHE A 298 -19.54 -6.46 -27.01
N VAL A 299 -19.93 -6.81 -28.24
CA VAL A 299 -18.98 -6.98 -29.35
C VAL A 299 -18.26 -5.68 -29.66
N ALA A 300 -18.97 -4.55 -29.70
CA ALA A 300 -18.33 -3.24 -29.92
C ALA A 300 -17.34 -2.84 -28.81
N THR A 301 -17.59 -3.26 -27.56
CA THR A 301 -16.73 -2.95 -26.41
C THR A 301 -15.42 -3.74 -26.42
N PHE A 302 -15.47 -5.01 -26.81
CA PHE A 302 -14.33 -5.92 -26.75
C PHE A 302 -13.75 -6.30 -28.13
N SER A 303 -14.27 -5.73 -29.22
CA SER A 303 -13.78 -6.03 -30.58
C SER A 303 -12.30 -5.75 -30.76
N SER A 304 -11.76 -4.72 -30.09
CA SER A 304 -10.33 -4.36 -30.15
C SER A 304 -9.40 -5.44 -29.60
N MET A 305 -9.90 -6.40 -28.81
CA MET A 305 -9.11 -7.53 -28.32
C MET A 305 -8.59 -8.43 -29.45
N PHE A 306 -9.31 -8.48 -30.58
CA PHE A 306 -8.96 -9.30 -31.74
C PHE A 306 -8.86 -8.42 -32.99
N SER A 307 -7.99 -8.73 -33.95
CA SER A 307 -7.76 -7.84 -35.09
C SER A 307 -8.92 -7.81 -36.09
N ALA A 308 -9.19 -8.91 -36.83
CA ALA A 308 -10.21 -8.89 -37.89
C ALA A 308 -11.50 -9.66 -37.56
N HIS A 309 -11.46 -10.56 -36.57
CA HIS A 309 -12.55 -11.48 -36.28
C HIS A 309 -13.13 -11.28 -34.89
N THR A 310 -14.45 -11.09 -34.79
CA THR A 310 -15.17 -10.84 -33.54
C THR A 310 -15.84 -12.08 -32.95
N TRP A 311 -15.81 -13.22 -33.65
CA TRP A 311 -16.47 -14.44 -33.21
C TRP A 311 -16.04 -14.91 -31.80
N PRO A 312 -14.78 -14.72 -31.32
CA PRO A 312 -14.43 -15.11 -29.96
C PRO A 312 -15.19 -14.29 -28.91
N VAL A 313 -15.37 -13.00 -29.18
CA VAL A 313 -16.15 -12.07 -28.34
C VAL A 313 -17.63 -12.43 -28.38
N GLU A 314 -18.16 -12.79 -29.55
CA GLU A 314 -19.55 -13.22 -29.70
C GLU A 314 -19.85 -14.51 -28.95
N ARG A 315 -18.91 -15.48 -28.91
CA ARG A 315 -19.06 -16.70 -28.12
C ARG A 315 -18.94 -16.44 -26.62
N ALA A 316 -18.00 -15.58 -26.21
CA ALA A 316 -17.87 -15.18 -24.81
C ALA A 316 -19.18 -14.57 -24.28
N TRP A 317 -19.89 -13.79 -25.10
CA TRP A 317 -21.20 -13.22 -24.75
C TRP A 317 -22.26 -14.26 -24.35
N GLU A 318 -22.20 -15.48 -24.92
CA GLU A 318 -23.13 -16.58 -24.61
C GLU A 318 -22.88 -17.18 -23.21
N SER A 319 -21.71 -16.94 -22.63
CA SER A 319 -21.32 -17.45 -21.30
C SER A 319 -21.80 -16.57 -20.14
N ARG A 320 -22.54 -15.50 -20.43
CA ARG A 320 -23.08 -14.59 -19.42
C ARG A 320 -24.20 -15.24 -18.60
N PRO A 321 -24.39 -14.83 -17.32
CA PRO A 321 -23.68 -13.75 -16.64
C PRO A 321 -22.33 -14.19 -16.04
N PHE A 322 -21.35 -13.29 -16.04
CA PHE A 322 -20.05 -13.48 -15.40
C PHE A 322 -20.11 -13.04 -13.93
N ALA A 323 -19.59 -13.85 -13.02
CA ALA A 323 -19.48 -13.53 -11.59
C ALA A 323 -18.22 -12.73 -11.26
N SER A 324 -17.20 -12.73 -12.11
CA SER A 324 -15.96 -11.97 -11.90
C SER A 324 -15.29 -11.54 -13.21
N VAL A 325 -14.36 -10.58 -13.14
CA VAL A 325 -13.51 -10.16 -14.27
C VAL A 325 -12.63 -11.32 -14.77
N SER A 326 -12.20 -12.20 -13.85
CA SER A 326 -11.45 -13.40 -14.22
C SER A 326 -12.28 -14.36 -15.06
N GLU A 327 -13.57 -14.50 -14.75
CA GLU A 327 -14.48 -15.38 -15.50
C GLU A 327 -14.80 -14.78 -16.88
N LEU A 328 -14.97 -13.46 -16.95
CA LEU A 328 -15.06 -12.76 -18.24
C LEU A 328 -13.80 -13.00 -19.09
N ARG A 329 -12.59 -12.85 -18.51
CA ARG A 329 -11.33 -13.15 -19.20
C ARG A 329 -11.29 -14.59 -19.72
N SER A 330 -11.49 -15.56 -18.83
CA SER A 330 -11.46 -16.97 -19.20
C SER A 330 -12.50 -17.33 -20.26
N SER A 331 -13.64 -16.62 -20.33
CA SER A 331 -14.62 -16.86 -21.40
C SER A 331 -14.10 -16.51 -22.79
N PHE A 332 -13.21 -15.52 -22.92
CA PHE A 332 -12.54 -15.22 -24.18
C PHE A 332 -11.50 -16.29 -24.53
N GLU A 333 -10.70 -16.73 -23.54
CA GLU A 333 -9.71 -17.80 -23.71
C GLU A 333 -10.39 -19.11 -24.16
N ASP A 334 -11.45 -19.51 -23.46
CA ASP A 334 -12.22 -20.72 -23.74
C ASP A 334 -12.88 -20.65 -25.12
N ALA A 335 -13.37 -19.48 -25.54
CA ALA A 335 -13.92 -19.28 -26.87
C ALA A 335 -12.87 -19.55 -27.97
N VAL A 336 -11.65 -19.02 -27.78
CA VAL A 336 -10.52 -19.23 -28.72
C VAL A 336 -10.06 -20.68 -28.71
N LEU A 337 -9.93 -21.31 -27.55
CA LEU A 337 -9.51 -22.71 -27.41
C LEU A 337 -10.53 -23.71 -27.98
N ALA A 338 -11.81 -23.35 -27.99
CA ALA A 338 -12.89 -24.12 -28.58
C ALA A 338 -13.03 -23.93 -30.11
N ALA A 339 -12.16 -23.14 -30.75
CA ALA A 339 -12.16 -22.94 -32.20
C ALA A 339 -12.08 -24.27 -32.96
N SER A 340 -12.85 -24.37 -34.05
CA SER A 340 -12.59 -25.40 -35.05
C SER A 340 -11.24 -25.15 -35.74
N PRO A 341 -10.61 -26.16 -36.36
CA PRO A 341 -9.33 -25.98 -37.05
C PRO A 341 -9.35 -24.89 -38.13
N GLU A 342 -10.48 -24.71 -38.81
CA GLU A 342 -10.67 -23.69 -39.83
C GLU A 342 -10.74 -22.28 -39.21
N GLU A 343 -11.52 -22.11 -38.15
CA GLU A 343 -11.65 -20.84 -37.42
C GLU A 343 -10.34 -20.41 -36.76
N ALA A 344 -9.60 -21.36 -36.18
CA ALA A 344 -8.29 -21.09 -35.59
C ALA A 344 -7.31 -20.60 -36.67
N GLU A 345 -7.34 -21.20 -37.86
CA GLU A 345 -6.49 -20.81 -38.98
C GLU A 345 -6.83 -19.41 -39.49
N GLU A 346 -8.12 -19.11 -39.68
CA GLU A 346 -8.58 -17.78 -40.09
C GLU A 346 -8.20 -16.71 -39.06
N LEU A 347 -8.40 -17.00 -37.77
CA LEU A 347 -8.03 -16.09 -36.69
C LEU A 347 -6.53 -15.81 -36.72
N ILE A 348 -5.68 -16.83 -36.80
CA ILE A 348 -4.22 -16.68 -36.88
C ILE A 348 -3.83 -15.90 -38.14
N ALA A 349 -4.43 -16.21 -39.30
CA ALA A 349 -4.11 -15.53 -40.55
C ALA A 349 -4.45 -14.03 -40.55
N SER A 350 -5.33 -13.58 -39.65
CA SER A 350 -5.73 -12.17 -39.54
C SER A 350 -4.71 -11.26 -38.86
N TYR A 351 -3.73 -11.81 -38.13
CA TYR A 351 -2.71 -11.03 -37.43
C TYR A 351 -1.55 -10.65 -38.35
N THR A 352 -0.94 -9.49 -38.09
CA THR A 352 0.28 -9.07 -38.79
C THR A 352 1.48 -9.87 -38.32
N ASP A 353 2.36 -10.22 -39.27
CA ASP A 353 3.62 -10.89 -38.96
C ASP A 353 4.52 -10.01 -38.06
N ILE A 354 5.06 -10.59 -36.99
CA ILE A 354 5.89 -9.88 -36.02
C ILE A 354 7.13 -9.25 -36.67
N VAL A 355 7.69 -9.88 -37.71
CA VAL A 355 8.85 -9.34 -38.42
C VAL A 355 8.48 -8.06 -39.18
N SER A 356 7.32 -8.04 -39.82
CA SER A 356 6.80 -6.85 -40.49
C SER A 356 6.47 -5.72 -39.51
N LEU A 357 5.98 -6.06 -38.31
CA LEU A 357 5.75 -5.08 -37.24
C LEU A 357 7.07 -4.48 -36.75
N VAL A 358 8.10 -5.31 -36.51
CA VAL A 358 9.39 -4.88 -35.97
C VAL A 358 10.24 -4.11 -36.98
N LEU A 359 10.23 -4.50 -38.26
CA LEU A 359 11.09 -3.90 -39.28
C LEU A 359 10.42 -2.74 -40.03
N ASP A 360 9.15 -2.90 -40.39
CA ASP A 360 8.47 -2.00 -41.33
C ASP A 360 7.38 -1.16 -40.65
N GLY A 361 7.05 -1.44 -39.38
CA GLY A 361 5.94 -0.80 -38.67
C GLY A 361 4.59 -1.07 -39.34
N ALA A 362 4.45 -2.16 -40.10
CA ALA A 362 3.34 -2.42 -41.01
C ALA A 362 2.06 -2.95 -40.31
N GLY A 363 1.79 -2.51 -39.09
CA GLY A 363 0.65 -2.94 -38.27
C GLY A 363 -0.61 -2.09 -38.46
N ASP A 364 -1.74 -2.64 -38.06
CA ASP A 364 -2.91 -1.82 -37.73
C ASP A 364 -2.60 -0.97 -36.46
N GLU A 365 -3.46 0.00 -36.16
CA GLU A 365 -3.26 0.93 -35.03
C GLU A 365 -3.11 0.18 -33.69
N GLN A 366 -3.79 -0.96 -33.55
CA GLN A 366 -3.72 -1.81 -32.39
C GLN A 366 -2.39 -2.56 -32.29
N ALA A 367 -1.91 -3.19 -33.37
CA ALA A 367 -0.63 -3.89 -33.41
C ALA A 367 0.57 -2.94 -33.25
N SER A 368 0.46 -1.70 -33.73
CA SER A 368 1.45 -0.64 -33.46
C SER A 368 1.49 -0.27 -31.96
N THR A 369 0.33 -0.23 -31.31
CA THR A 369 0.23 -0.02 -29.85
C THR A 369 0.84 -1.19 -29.08
N ASP A 370 0.53 -2.43 -29.46
CA ASP A 370 1.06 -3.64 -28.84
C ASP A 370 2.59 -3.73 -28.93
N THR A 371 3.18 -3.23 -30.02
CA THR A 371 4.63 -3.24 -30.27
C THR A 371 5.36 -1.98 -29.80
N SER A 372 4.66 -0.94 -29.36
CA SER A 372 5.26 0.35 -28.96
C SER A 372 6.25 0.24 -27.80
N ASN A 373 6.04 -0.71 -26.89
CA ASN A 373 6.94 -1.00 -25.76
C ASN A 373 8.15 -1.85 -26.16
N LEU A 374 8.11 -2.52 -27.31
CA LEU A 374 9.22 -3.30 -27.88
C LEU A 374 10.27 -2.36 -28.49
N SER A 375 10.71 -1.32 -27.77
CA SER A 375 11.79 -0.42 -28.19
C SER A 375 13.15 -1.10 -27.97
N VAL A 376 13.38 -2.20 -28.69
CA VAL A 376 14.59 -3.03 -28.63
C VAL A 376 15.68 -2.42 -29.51
N GLY A 377 16.10 -1.17 -29.27
CA GLY A 377 17.23 -0.53 -29.95
C GLY A 377 17.16 -0.47 -31.50
N GLU A 378 18.17 0.15 -32.12
CA GLU A 378 18.31 0.17 -33.59
C GLU A 378 18.56 -1.25 -34.12
N VAL A 379 17.82 -1.66 -35.16
CA VAL A 379 18.01 -2.95 -35.84
C VAL A 379 19.28 -2.86 -36.69
N THR A 380 20.23 -3.75 -36.47
CA THR A 380 21.39 -3.84 -37.36
C THR A 380 20.98 -4.44 -38.72
N PRO A 381 21.65 -4.09 -39.83
CA PRO A 381 21.33 -4.67 -41.14
C PRO A 381 21.38 -6.20 -41.16
N GLU A 382 22.31 -6.81 -40.41
CA GLU A 382 22.45 -8.27 -40.28
C GLU A 382 21.24 -8.89 -39.56
N GLU A 383 20.80 -8.32 -38.44
CA GLU A 383 19.61 -8.79 -37.73
C GLU A 383 18.33 -8.63 -38.56
N ALA A 384 18.23 -7.55 -39.35
CA ALA A 384 17.10 -7.35 -40.24
C ALA A 384 17.04 -8.41 -41.35
N GLU A 385 18.18 -8.85 -41.86
CA GLU A 385 18.25 -9.92 -42.85
C GLU A 385 17.89 -11.28 -42.22
N GLU A 386 18.37 -11.57 -41.01
CA GLU A 386 18.05 -12.80 -40.28
C GLU A 386 16.55 -12.90 -39.93
N LEU A 387 15.93 -11.79 -39.50
CA LEU A 387 14.49 -11.73 -39.23
C LEU A 387 13.67 -11.98 -40.51
N ARG A 388 14.07 -11.40 -41.64
CA ARG A 388 13.40 -11.66 -42.94
C ARG A 388 13.56 -13.13 -43.37
N ALA A 389 14.73 -13.72 -43.14
CA ALA A 389 14.97 -15.13 -43.44
C ALA A 389 14.08 -16.04 -42.58
N LEU A 390 13.93 -15.73 -41.29
CA LEU A 390 13.03 -16.42 -40.38
C LEU A 390 11.57 -16.32 -40.85
N ALA A 391 11.09 -15.11 -41.15
CA ALA A 391 9.72 -14.90 -41.63
C ALA A 391 9.44 -15.69 -42.93
N ALA A 392 10.38 -15.66 -43.87
CA ALA A 392 10.27 -16.41 -45.12
C ALA A 392 10.23 -17.93 -44.88
N ALA A 393 11.11 -18.47 -44.04
CA ALA A 393 11.15 -19.90 -43.72
C ALA A 393 9.87 -20.36 -42.99
N TYR A 394 9.35 -19.52 -42.09
CA TYR A 394 8.10 -19.80 -41.39
C TYR A 394 6.91 -19.79 -42.35
N HIS A 395 6.83 -18.78 -43.22
CA HIS A 395 5.75 -18.66 -44.20
C HIS A 395 5.77 -19.80 -45.23
N GLU A 396 6.95 -20.19 -45.73
CA GLU A 396 7.12 -21.32 -46.65
C GLU A 396 6.61 -22.63 -46.05
N LYS A 397 6.87 -22.86 -44.76
CA LYS A 397 6.50 -24.10 -44.09
C LYS A 397 5.02 -24.17 -43.67
N PHE A 398 4.48 -23.08 -43.13
CA PHE A 398 3.18 -23.09 -42.47
C PHE A 398 2.09 -22.28 -43.18
N GLY A 399 2.44 -21.47 -44.19
CA GLY A 399 1.50 -20.68 -44.99
C GLY A 399 0.77 -19.57 -44.22
N ARG A 400 1.31 -19.13 -43.08
CA ARG A 400 0.67 -18.20 -42.14
C ARG A 400 1.69 -17.19 -41.56
N PRO A 401 1.26 -16.07 -40.97
CA PRO A 401 2.17 -15.12 -40.33
C PRO A 401 2.79 -15.69 -39.04
N LEU A 402 4.03 -15.29 -38.73
CA LEU A 402 4.67 -15.57 -37.45
C LEU A 402 4.12 -14.59 -36.40
N ILE A 403 3.18 -15.06 -35.58
CA ILE A 403 2.61 -14.29 -34.47
C ILE A 403 3.41 -14.56 -33.20
N ILE A 404 3.91 -13.51 -32.55
CA ILE A 404 4.54 -13.58 -31.23
C ILE A 404 4.01 -12.43 -30.40
N CYS A 405 3.51 -12.75 -29.20
CA CYS A 405 3.15 -11.82 -28.17
C CYS A 405 4.39 -11.09 -27.66
N VAL A 406 4.35 -9.75 -27.72
CA VAL A 406 5.49 -8.86 -27.44
C VAL A 406 5.99 -9.00 -26.00
N ASP A 407 5.10 -9.20 -25.04
CA ASP A 407 5.45 -9.30 -23.61
C ASP A 407 6.20 -10.59 -23.28
N ASN A 408 6.05 -11.62 -24.12
CA ASN A 408 6.82 -12.86 -24.05
C ASN A 408 8.27 -12.70 -24.60
N VAL A 409 8.61 -11.55 -25.19
CA VAL A 409 9.90 -11.31 -25.84
C VAL A 409 10.81 -10.47 -24.94
N VAL A 410 11.82 -11.14 -24.36
CA VAL A 410 12.83 -10.47 -23.51
C VAL A 410 13.75 -9.56 -24.33
N ASP A 411 14.23 -10.06 -25.47
CA ASP A 411 15.10 -9.33 -26.39
C ASP A 411 15.01 -9.88 -27.82
N ARG A 412 15.69 -9.25 -28.77
CA ARG A 412 15.65 -9.64 -30.19
C ARG A 412 16.30 -11.00 -30.48
N LYS A 413 17.25 -11.44 -29.64
CA LYS A 413 17.85 -12.78 -29.74
C LYS A 413 16.86 -13.85 -29.27
N HIS A 414 16.08 -13.55 -28.25
CA HIS A 414 14.97 -14.38 -27.81
C HIS A 414 13.92 -14.51 -28.90
N LEU A 415 13.56 -13.41 -29.58
CA LEU A 415 12.65 -13.43 -30.73
C LEU A 415 13.15 -14.37 -31.84
N LEU A 416 14.41 -14.20 -32.28
CA LEU A 416 15.02 -15.02 -33.33
C LEU A 416 15.11 -16.49 -32.94
N SER A 417 15.62 -16.79 -31.74
CA SER A 417 15.77 -18.18 -31.27
C SER A 417 14.43 -18.88 -31.02
N SER A 418 13.41 -18.15 -30.55
CA SER A 418 12.04 -18.65 -30.42
C SER A 418 11.42 -18.93 -31.79
N GLY A 419 11.54 -17.99 -32.73
CA GLY A 419 11.06 -18.14 -34.10
C GLY A 419 11.66 -19.35 -34.81
N TRP A 420 12.99 -19.50 -34.79
CA TRP A 420 13.65 -20.65 -35.42
C TRP A 420 13.24 -21.99 -34.79
N ARG A 421 13.07 -22.04 -33.47
CA ARG A 421 12.56 -23.24 -32.78
C ARG A 421 11.14 -23.60 -33.25
N ARG A 422 10.30 -22.60 -33.51
CA ARG A 422 8.94 -22.81 -34.04
C ARG A 422 8.95 -23.30 -35.48
N VAL A 423 9.89 -22.84 -36.31
CA VAL A 423 10.10 -23.39 -37.66
C VAL A 423 10.39 -24.90 -37.62
N GLU A 424 10.96 -25.44 -36.55
CA GLU A 424 11.18 -26.89 -36.40
C GLU A 424 9.93 -27.69 -35.99
N HIS A 425 8.85 -27.04 -35.53
CA HIS A 425 7.64 -27.72 -35.09
C HIS A 425 6.92 -28.48 -36.21
N SER A 426 6.08 -29.45 -35.83
CA SER A 426 5.08 -30.02 -36.74
C SER A 426 3.94 -29.01 -36.96
N PRO A 427 3.27 -29.01 -38.14
CA PRO A 427 2.17 -28.07 -38.41
C PRO A 427 1.07 -28.07 -37.35
N ALA A 428 0.70 -29.24 -36.83
CA ALA A 428 -0.32 -29.35 -35.78
C ALA A 428 0.13 -28.77 -34.43
N ARG A 429 1.42 -28.89 -34.08
CA ARG A 429 1.97 -28.29 -32.87
C ARG A 429 2.05 -26.78 -33.00
N GLU A 430 2.48 -26.31 -34.17
CA GLU A 430 2.61 -24.88 -34.42
C GLU A 430 1.27 -24.16 -34.46
N ALA A 431 0.24 -24.76 -35.06
CA ALA A 431 -1.11 -24.20 -35.05
C ALA A 431 -1.62 -23.95 -33.62
N ARG A 432 -1.38 -24.89 -32.69
CA ARG A 432 -1.74 -24.72 -31.28
C ARG A 432 -0.89 -23.65 -30.57
N PHE A 433 0.40 -23.59 -30.91
CA PHE A 433 1.31 -22.62 -30.32
C PHE A 433 0.95 -21.19 -30.77
N ALA A 434 0.73 -20.98 -32.07
CA ALA A 434 0.28 -19.71 -32.62
C ALA A 434 -1.08 -19.27 -32.07
N LEU A 435 -2.00 -20.22 -31.83
CA LEU A 435 -3.27 -19.92 -31.18
C LEU A 435 -3.07 -19.46 -29.72
N GLY A 436 -2.10 -20.02 -29.01
CA GLY A 436 -1.70 -19.55 -27.67
C GLY A 436 -1.18 -18.11 -27.70
N GLU A 437 -0.34 -17.76 -28.68
CA GLU A 437 0.14 -16.39 -28.85
C GLU A 437 -1.00 -15.39 -29.13
N VAL A 438 -2.06 -15.82 -29.84
CA VAL A 438 -3.27 -15.01 -30.04
C VAL A 438 -4.01 -14.77 -28.71
N ILE A 439 -4.10 -15.79 -27.85
CA ILE A 439 -4.69 -15.65 -26.51
C ILE A 439 -3.87 -14.66 -25.67
N ASP A 440 -2.54 -14.82 -25.64
CA ASP A 440 -1.66 -13.94 -24.88
C ASP A 440 -1.78 -12.47 -25.34
N ILE A 441 -1.91 -12.23 -26.65
CA ILE A 441 -2.14 -10.88 -27.18
C ILE A 441 -3.50 -10.33 -26.76
N ALA A 442 -4.56 -11.14 -26.85
CA ALA A 442 -5.90 -10.73 -26.43
C ALA A 442 -5.95 -10.41 -24.93
N ASP A 443 -5.22 -11.17 -24.10
CA ASP A 443 -5.10 -10.94 -22.67
C ASP A 443 -4.40 -9.62 -22.35
N LEU A 444 -3.29 -9.31 -23.02
CA LEU A 444 -2.62 -8.01 -22.87
C LEU A 444 -3.54 -6.84 -23.22
N ARG A 445 -4.32 -6.97 -24.30
CA ARG A 445 -5.30 -5.95 -24.71
C ARG A 445 -6.45 -5.83 -23.70
N PHE A 446 -6.90 -6.95 -23.13
CA PHE A 446 -7.89 -6.93 -22.05
C PHE A 446 -7.35 -6.23 -20.79
N ASP A 447 -6.09 -6.49 -20.42
CA ASP A 447 -5.44 -5.80 -19.31
C ASP A 447 -5.35 -4.29 -19.53
N GLN A 448 -5.09 -3.84 -20.76
CA GLN A 448 -5.14 -2.42 -21.11
C GLN A 448 -6.54 -1.83 -20.93
N LEU A 449 -7.60 -2.52 -21.38
CA LEU A 449 -8.99 -2.06 -21.20
C LEU A 449 -9.35 -1.92 -19.72
N VAL A 450 -8.96 -2.89 -18.89
CA VAL A 450 -9.18 -2.86 -17.44
C VAL A 450 -8.33 -1.76 -16.77
N ALA A 451 -7.09 -1.60 -17.21
CA ALA A 451 -6.19 -0.57 -16.71
C ALA A 451 -6.69 0.84 -17.04
N ASP A 452 -7.23 1.08 -18.23
CA ASP A 452 -7.83 2.36 -18.59
C ASP A 452 -9.10 2.66 -17.78
N ALA A 453 -9.87 1.63 -17.45
CA ALA A 453 -11.01 1.75 -16.56
C ALA A 453 -10.59 2.05 -15.11
N ASN A 454 -9.43 1.56 -14.68
CA ASN A 454 -8.89 1.77 -13.34
C ASN A 454 -7.36 2.03 -13.29
N PRO A 455 -6.90 3.21 -13.75
CA PRO A 455 -5.48 3.46 -13.98
C PRO A 455 -4.65 3.52 -12.70
N MET A 456 -5.26 3.90 -11.57
CA MET A 456 -4.59 3.90 -10.27
C MET A 456 -4.37 2.50 -9.72
N ARG A 457 -5.33 1.58 -9.91
CA ARG A 457 -5.19 0.19 -9.48
C ARG A 457 -4.15 -0.53 -10.35
N ALA A 458 -4.21 -0.35 -11.67
CA ALA A 458 -3.22 -0.89 -12.59
C ALA A 458 -1.80 -0.37 -12.30
N ALA A 459 -1.64 0.93 -12.02
CA ALA A 459 -0.35 1.49 -11.62
C ALA A 459 0.17 0.93 -10.28
N TRP A 460 -0.73 0.55 -9.38
CA TRP A 460 -0.37 -0.07 -8.11
C TRP A 460 0.05 -1.53 -8.30
N ASP A 461 -0.71 -2.32 -9.04
CA ASP A 461 -0.40 -3.72 -9.35
C ASP A 461 0.93 -3.82 -10.10
N ALA A 462 1.17 -2.96 -11.09
CA ALA A 462 2.45 -2.86 -11.80
C ALA A 462 3.63 -2.43 -10.90
N GLY A 463 3.37 -1.68 -9.82
CA GLY A 463 4.38 -1.33 -8.81
C GLY A 463 4.75 -2.51 -7.91
N PHE A 464 3.82 -3.43 -7.66
CA PHE A 464 4.04 -4.64 -6.87
C PHE A 464 4.83 -5.71 -7.63
N GLU A 465 4.60 -5.87 -8.94
CA GLU A 465 5.33 -6.86 -9.76
C GLU A 465 6.79 -6.44 -10.02
N ARG A 466 7.11 -5.15 -9.92
CA ARG A 466 8.47 -4.61 -10.07
C ARG A 466 9.32 -4.66 -8.78
N LEU A 467 8.72 -5.00 -7.63
CA LEU A 467 9.38 -5.11 -6.33
C LEU A 467 9.64 -6.57 -5.96
#